data_AF-A0A1U9NNP4-F1
#
_entry.id   AF-A0A1U9NNP4-F1
#
_cell.length_a   1.000
_cell.length_b   1.000
_cell.length_c   1.000
_cell.angle_alpha   90.00
_cell.angle_beta   90.00
_cell.angle_gamma   90.00
#
_symmetry.space_group_name_H-M   'P 1'
#
loop_
_entity.id
_entity.type
_entity.pdbx_description
1 polymer ?
#
loop_
_entity_poly.entity_id
_entity_poly.type
_entity_poly.pdbx_seq_one_letter_code
_entity_poly.pdbx_strand_id
1 'polypeptide(L)'
;MDSLDNSTNKSVPDQSSTAVGELIGQLEDFETSQLEMLQCLQDLPNCRQADQTLDQLLEKLDTTSAKLDSLRQRLDPKFNDPALSSNDTVETTIFDYVSDGVIILEAGKPTYVNKKAALILTDSEGIELAEITKIISELGLTEMLETEQTEQIELKRPSGKYLNIQHHTIDSSQKKSVFIIEDRTEKIAGKKAKSDFIAAISHELRTPVTCIRNAVSNILAGVTGKVNPKTRTYLEKVRSDCHRFSNLVSDLLDVSKLETGVMPLNREPVRLASLIRQTTERMRHLADEKNINLEFTTCPPCSSIYADPQRLPQSLSNILDNAIKFTPAEGRVTVEVSETTDNLTIAIKDTGIGIPKSLQPRIFEKFYQIGRQAGAGYKGAGLGLPLSKGIVEAHGGAISLESTEKQGSTFFLTMPRTDPAQLLKKRLSQLEEQVTHTGETATLMLVTAPDEANEQITERMIDLPGAVDAVLSEEDHILETSKGEVLILFCDKRSAARKKHDKIRKILHEQMNNSFGALPHMPMVGVGRYPGNATRIDKLEEAVRENLKE
;
A
#
# COMPACT_ATOMS: atom_id res chain seq x y z
N MET A 1 -60.52 -25.82 -62.54
CA MET A 1 -60.93 -27.23 -62.36
C MET A 1 -59.74 -27.93 -61.77
N ASP A 2 -59.96 -28.50 -60.58
CA ASP A 2 -59.17 -29.52 -59.90
C ASP A 2 -57.79 -29.14 -59.32
N SER A 3 -57.60 -28.98 -57.99
CA SER A 3 -57.86 -29.85 -56.80
C SER A 3 -56.57 -30.62 -56.44
N LEU A 4 -55.93 -30.34 -55.29
CA LEU A 4 -55.95 -31.07 -53.99
C LEU A 4 -54.47 -31.09 -53.50
N ASP A 5 -54.05 -31.03 -52.25
CA ASP A 5 -54.70 -30.94 -50.94
C ASP A 5 -53.62 -30.63 -49.86
N ASN A 6 -54.06 -29.97 -48.78
CA ASN A 6 -53.64 -30.10 -47.37
C ASN A 6 -52.14 -30.15 -46.92
N SER A 7 -51.72 -29.16 -46.13
CA SER A 7 -51.78 -29.26 -44.64
C SER A 7 -51.19 -28.03 -43.94
N THR A 8 -52.04 -27.37 -43.16
CA THR A 8 -51.68 -26.40 -42.13
C THR A 8 -51.02 -27.11 -40.94
N ASN A 9 -49.75 -26.81 -40.65
CA ASN A 9 -49.16 -27.14 -39.35
C ASN A 9 -49.17 -25.87 -38.48
N LYS A 10 -50.09 -25.84 -37.49
CA LYS A 10 -50.13 -24.85 -36.42
C LYS A 10 -48.84 -24.98 -35.60
N SER A 11 -48.01 -23.95 -35.59
CA SER A 11 -46.89 -23.82 -34.63
C SER A 11 -47.44 -23.79 -33.21
N VAL A 12 -47.12 -24.83 -32.44
CA VAL A 12 -47.31 -24.87 -30.99
C VAL A 12 -46.50 -23.73 -30.36
N PRO A 13 -47.06 -22.87 -29.48
CA PRO A 13 -46.27 -21.87 -28.80
C PRO A 13 -45.27 -22.57 -27.88
N ASP A 14 -44.01 -22.15 -27.96
CA ASP A 14 -42.87 -22.70 -27.21
C ASP A 14 -43.06 -22.45 -25.70
N GLN A 15 -43.70 -23.40 -25.03
CA GLN A 15 -44.02 -23.34 -23.60
C GLN A 15 -42.78 -23.36 -22.69
N SER A 16 -41.59 -23.65 -23.25
CA SER A 16 -40.33 -23.71 -22.52
C SER A 16 -39.76 -22.32 -22.20
N SER A 17 -39.84 -21.39 -23.15
CA SER A 17 -39.37 -19.99 -23.05
C SER A 17 -40.14 -19.19 -22.00
N THR A 18 -41.47 -19.32 -21.98
CA THR A 18 -42.34 -18.60 -21.04
C THR A 18 -42.13 -19.08 -19.60
N ALA A 19 -41.89 -20.37 -19.40
CA ALA A 19 -41.66 -20.96 -18.09
C ALA A 19 -40.29 -20.61 -17.50
N VAL A 20 -39.28 -20.36 -18.34
CA VAL A 20 -37.93 -19.91 -17.92
C VAL A 20 -37.95 -18.42 -17.57
N GLY A 21 -38.67 -17.61 -18.35
CA GLY A 21 -38.88 -16.19 -18.01
C GLY A 21 -39.60 -15.97 -16.67
N GLU A 22 -40.61 -16.79 -16.36
CA GLU A 22 -41.28 -16.75 -15.04
C GLU A 22 -40.36 -17.19 -13.89
N LEU A 23 -39.43 -18.11 -14.13
CA LEU A 23 -38.44 -18.57 -13.15
C LEU A 23 -37.37 -17.50 -12.87
N ILE A 24 -36.95 -16.76 -13.91
CA ILE A 24 -35.99 -15.65 -13.80
C ILE A 24 -36.57 -14.49 -13.00
N GLY A 25 -37.81 -14.07 -13.30
CA GLY A 25 -38.47 -13.01 -12.54
C GLY A 25 -38.62 -13.36 -11.05
N GLN A 26 -38.81 -14.65 -10.73
CA GLN A 26 -38.94 -15.10 -9.33
C GLN A 26 -37.60 -15.23 -8.59
N LEU A 27 -36.49 -15.44 -9.31
CA LEU A 27 -35.12 -15.42 -8.75
C LEU A 27 -34.63 -14.00 -8.50
N GLU A 28 -34.94 -13.07 -9.40
CA GLU A 28 -34.65 -11.63 -9.22
C GLU A 28 -35.47 -11.06 -8.03
N ASP A 29 -36.75 -11.44 -7.89
CA ASP A 29 -37.56 -11.10 -6.71
C ASP A 29 -36.97 -11.68 -5.41
N PHE A 30 -36.30 -12.84 -5.48
CA PHE A 30 -35.65 -13.48 -4.33
C PHE A 30 -34.35 -12.76 -3.93
N GLU A 31 -33.50 -12.38 -4.88
CA GLU A 31 -32.31 -11.56 -4.62
C GLU A 31 -32.67 -10.17 -4.07
N THR A 32 -33.73 -9.56 -4.61
CA THR A 32 -34.23 -8.27 -4.12
C THR A 32 -34.72 -8.38 -2.67
N SER A 33 -35.43 -9.48 -2.34
CA SER A 33 -35.88 -9.76 -0.97
C SER A 33 -34.71 -10.01 0.01
N GLN A 34 -33.62 -10.63 -0.45
CA GLN A 34 -32.39 -10.83 0.34
C GLN A 34 -31.66 -9.50 0.61
N LEU A 35 -31.58 -8.63 -0.39
CA LEU A 35 -30.97 -7.30 -0.26
C LEU A 35 -31.72 -6.42 0.74
N GLU A 36 -33.06 -6.42 0.68
CA GLU A 36 -33.90 -5.68 1.61
C GLU A 36 -33.80 -6.20 3.06
N MET A 37 -33.68 -7.52 3.25
CA MET A 37 -33.39 -8.10 4.58
C MET A 37 -32.03 -7.66 5.12
N LEU A 38 -31.01 -7.61 4.27
CA LEU A 38 -29.67 -7.14 4.62
C LEU A 38 -29.66 -5.66 4.99
N GLN A 39 -30.52 -4.86 4.34
CA GLN A 39 -30.70 -3.44 4.62
C GLN A 39 -31.43 -3.21 5.95
N CYS A 40 -32.50 -3.97 6.24
CA CYS A 40 -33.15 -3.96 7.56
C CYS A 40 -32.21 -4.37 8.71
N LEU A 41 -31.28 -5.29 8.48
CA LEU A 41 -30.28 -5.71 9.47
C LEU A 41 -29.24 -4.62 9.76
N GLN A 42 -28.95 -3.74 8.80
CA GLN A 42 -28.02 -2.62 8.97
C GLN A 42 -28.64 -1.44 9.73
N ASP A 43 -29.96 -1.30 9.71
CA ASP A 43 -30.72 -0.20 10.32
C ASP A 43 -31.20 -0.45 11.77
N LEU A 44 -30.55 -1.34 12.53
CA LEU A 44 -30.90 -1.64 13.93
C LEU A 44 -30.07 -0.84 14.96
N PRO A 45 -30.47 0.38 15.37
CA PRO A 45 -30.01 1.00 16.62
C PRO A 45 -31.14 0.99 17.67
N ASN A 46 -31.02 0.10 18.66
CA ASN A 46 -31.69 0.04 19.98
C ASN A 46 -32.77 -1.03 20.21
N CYS A 47 -32.54 -1.83 21.27
CA CYS A 47 -33.21 -3.07 21.68
C CYS A 47 -34.69 -2.99 22.14
N ARG A 48 -35.48 -1.99 21.73
CA ARG A 48 -36.94 -2.00 21.97
C ARG A 48 -37.78 -2.11 20.70
N GLN A 49 -37.18 -1.86 19.53
CA GLN A 49 -37.80 -2.18 18.24
C GLN A 49 -37.44 -3.60 17.75
N ALA A 50 -36.47 -4.25 18.38
CA ALA A 50 -35.92 -5.54 17.96
C ALA A 50 -36.95 -6.68 17.90
N ASP A 51 -37.92 -6.75 18.82
CA ASP A 51 -38.90 -7.85 18.82
C ASP A 51 -39.89 -7.75 17.65
N GLN A 52 -40.34 -6.54 17.30
CA GLN A 52 -41.18 -6.34 16.11
C GLN A 52 -40.41 -6.54 14.81
N THR A 53 -39.14 -6.17 14.76
CA THR A 53 -38.27 -6.41 13.61
C THR A 53 -37.92 -7.90 13.47
N LEU A 54 -37.79 -8.62 14.59
CA LEU A 54 -37.52 -10.07 14.61
C LEU A 54 -38.74 -10.86 14.14
N ASP A 55 -39.95 -10.52 14.57
CA ASP A 55 -41.18 -11.15 14.08
C ASP A 55 -41.39 -10.89 12.58
N GLN A 56 -41.10 -9.68 12.09
CA GLN A 56 -41.13 -9.35 10.66
C GLN A 56 -40.05 -10.09 9.86
N LEU A 57 -38.87 -10.32 10.43
CA LEU A 57 -37.79 -11.10 9.81
C LEU A 57 -38.12 -12.58 9.78
N LEU A 58 -38.77 -13.13 10.82
CA LEU A 58 -39.20 -14.53 10.88
C LEU A 58 -40.34 -14.80 9.88
N GLU A 59 -41.33 -13.91 9.78
CA GLU A 59 -42.41 -14.03 8.79
C GLU A 59 -41.89 -13.92 7.34
N LYS A 60 -40.87 -13.07 7.12
CA LYS A 60 -40.18 -12.97 5.83
C LYS A 60 -39.31 -14.19 5.52
N LEU A 61 -38.65 -14.77 6.51
CA LEU A 61 -37.87 -16.00 6.37
C LEU A 61 -38.76 -17.19 6.01
N ASP A 62 -39.90 -17.34 6.68
CA ASP A 62 -40.88 -18.41 6.39
C ASP A 62 -41.48 -18.27 5.00
N THR A 63 -41.78 -17.05 4.55
CA THR A 63 -42.25 -16.81 3.17
C THR A 63 -41.17 -17.06 2.12
N THR A 64 -39.90 -16.72 2.38
CA THR A 64 -38.79 -17.12 1.49
C THR A 64 -38.56 -18.64 1.48
N SER A 65 -38.67 -19.33 2.61
CA SER A 65 -38.52 -20.78 2.69
C SER A 65 -39.64 -21.50 1.93
N ALA A 66 -40.89 -21.04 2.09
CA ALA A 66 -42.03 -21.60 1.37
C ALA A 66 -41.95 -21.35 -0.14
N LYS A 67 -41.44 -20.18 -0.57
CA LYS A 67 -41.14 -19.91 -1.99
C LYS A 67 -40.06 -20.85 -2.52
N LEU A 68 -38.99 -21.07 -1.75
CA LEU A 68 -37.88 -21.97 -2.10
C LEU A 68 -38.33 -23.42 -2.24
N ASP A 69 -39.20 -23.91 -1.34
CA ASP A 69 -39.78 -25.25 -1.40
C ASP A 69 -40.75 -25.42 -2.59
N SER A 70 -41.50 -24.37 -2.95
CA SER A 70 -42.37 -24.38 -4.14
C SER A 70 -41.58 -24.39 -5.45
N LEU A 71 -40.42 -23.70 -5.49
CA LEU A 71 -39.46 -23.73 -6.59
C LEU A 71 -38.84 -25.13 -6.71
N ARG A 72 -38.46 -25.73 -5.59
CA ARG A 72 -37.93 -27.10 -5.53
C ARG A 72 -38.91 -28.14 -6.07
N GLN A 73 -40.17 -28.12 -5.63
CA GLN A 73 -41.20 -29.05 -6.12
C GLN A 73 -41.53 -28.87 -7.61
N ARG A 74 -41.31 -27.68 -8.20
CA ARG A 74 -41.52 -27.42 -9.63
C ARG A 74 -40.29 -27.67 -10.51
N LEU A 75 -39.09 -27.71 -9.91
CA LEU A 75 -37.83 -28.05 -10.57
C LEU A 75 -37.59 -29.57 -10.65
N ASP A 76 -37.98 -30.33 -9.62
CA ASP A 76 -37.79 -31.79 -9.56
C ASP A 76 -38.36 -32.58 -10.77
N PRO A 77 -39.58 -32.30 -11.29
CA PRO A 77 -40.08 -33.03 -12.46
C PRO A 77 -39.44 -32.60 -13.79
N LYS A 78 -38.73 -31.46 -13.86
CA LYS A 78 -38.04 -30.98 -15.08
C LYS A 78 -36.59 -31.47 -15.19
N PHE A 79 -35.96 -31.84 -14.06
CA PHE A 79 -34.65 -32.51 -14.06
C PHE A 79 -34.72 -33.99 -14.41
N ASN A 80 -35.91 -34.59 -14.40
CA ASN A 80 -36.13 -36.02 -14.67
C ASN A 80 -36.60 -36.32 -16.11
N ASP A 81 -36.53 -35.35 -17.03
CA ASP A 81 -36.85 -35.57 -18.44
C ASP A 81 -35.66 -36.28 -19.15
N PRO A 82 -35.84 -37.49 -19.69
CA PRO A 82 -34.76 -38.25 -20.35
C PRO A 82 -34.18 -37.53 -21.59
N ALA A 83 -34.86 -36.50 -22.12
CA ALA A 83 -34.43 -35.70 -23.25
C ALA A 83 -33.34 -34.64 -22.94
N LEU A 84 -33.09 -34.34 -21.66
CA LEU A 84 -32.07 -33.37 -21.20
C LEU A 84 -30.71 -34.02 -20.86
N SER A 85 -30.46 -35.25 -21.34
CA SER A 85 -29.30 -36.09 -21.03
C SER A 85 -28.00 -35.74 -21.77
N SER A 86 -27.86 -34.52 -22.32
CA SER A 86 -26.58 -34.01 -22.81
C SER A 86 -26.01 -32.98 -21.84
N ASN A 87 -24.98 -33.36 -21.08
CA ASN A 87 -24.29 -32.50 -20.11
C ASN A 87 -23.88 -31.11 -20.67
N ASP A 88 -23.63 -31.01 -21.99
CA ASP A 88 -23.14 -29.78 -22.64
C ASP A 88 -24.09 -28.58 -22.54
N THR A 89 -25.42 -28.79 -22.56
CA THR A 89 -26.41 -27.69 -22.58
C THR A 89 -26.61 -27.01 -21.22
N VAL A 90 -26.41 -27.73 -20.12
CA VAL A 90 -26.54 -27.17 -18.76
C VAL A 90 -25.28 -26.39 -18.41
N GLU A 91 -24.11 -26.93 -18.74
CA GLU A 91 -22.82 -26.27 -18.52
C GLU A 91 -22.71 -24.95 -19.29
N THR A 92 -23.05 -24.94 -20.58
CA THR A 92 -23.04 -23.70 -21.39
C THR A 92 -24.00 -22.63 -20.89
N THR A 93 -25.17 -23.04 -20.37
CA THR A 93 -26.15 -22.11 -19.82
C THR A 93 -25.63 -21.47 -18.53
N ILE A 94 -24.99 -22.24 -17.63
CA ILE A 94 -24.41 -21.70 -16.38
C ILE A 94 -23.34 -20.64 -16.69
N PHE A 95 -22.44 -20.91 -17.64
CA PHE A 95 -21.36 -19.99 -17.98
C PHE A 95 -21.83 -18.69 -18.67
N ASP A 96 -22.97 -18.72 -19.36
CA ASP A 96 -23.56 -17.52 -19.98
C ASP A 96 -24.18 -16.55 -18.96
N TYR A 97 -24.55 -17.02 -17.77
CA TYR A 97 -25.10 -16.19 -16.69
C TYR A 97 -24.06 -15.71 -15.67
N VAL A 98 -22.79 -16.12 -15.81
CA VAL A 98 -21.69 -15.62 -14.97
C VAL A 98 -21.45 -14.13 -15.27
N SER A 99 -21.29 -13.31 -14.22
CA SER A 99 -21.10 -11.86 -14.33
C SER A 99 -19.79 -11.45 -15.03
N ASP A 100 -18.83 -12.37 -15.07
CA ASP A 100 -17.50 -12.21 -15.60
C ASP A 100 -17.38 -12.87 -16.99
N GLY A 101 -16.48 -12.34 -17.81
CA GLY A 101 -16.16 -12.96 -19.09
C GLY A 101 -15.34 -14.23 -18.90
N VAL A 102 -15.78 -15.35 -19.46
CA VAL A 102 -15.04 -16.63 -19.43
C VAL A 102 -14.62 -17.01 -20.84
N ILE A 103 -13.33 -17.31 -21.01
CA ILE A 103 -12.75 -17.80 -22.26
C ILE A 103 -11.95 -19.07 -21.97
N ILE A 104 -12.20 -20.12 -22.73
CA ILE A 104 -11.42 -21.36 -22.69
C ILE A 104 -10.60 -21.43 -23.96
N LEU A 105 -9.28 -21.53 -23.80
CA LEU A 105 -8.34 -21.77 -24.90
C LEU A 105 -7.86 -23.22 -24.86
N GLU A 106 -7.77 -23.83 -26.03
CA GLU A 106 -7.10 -25.12 -26.23
C GLU A 106 -6.10 -24.99 -27.37
N ALA A 107 -4.83 -25.32 -27.11
CA ALA A 107 -3.73 -25.14 -28.06
C ALA A 107 -3.68 -23.75 -28.71
N GLY A 108 -4.02 -22.70 -27.95
CA GLY A 108 -4.01 -21.30 -28.40
C GLY A 108 -5.25 -20.83 -29.16
N LYS A 109 -6.29 -21.66 -29.28
CA LYS A 109 -7.55 -21.29 -29.96
C LYS A 109 -8.71 -21.26 -28.98
N PRO A 110 -9.62 -20.26 -29.07
CA PRO A 110 -10.80 -20.22 -28.22
C PRO A 110 -11.75 -21.37 -28.58
N THR A 111 -11.98 -22.27 -27.63
CA THR A 111 -12.98 -23.34 -27.73
C THR A 111 -14.30 -22.93 -27.10
N TYR A 112 -14.27 -22.01 -26.14
CA TYR A 112 -15.46 -21.44 -25.51
C TYR A 112 -15.26 -19.97 -25.17
N VAL A 113 -16.31 -19.17 -25.37
CA VAL A 113 -16.39 -17.76 -24.99
C VAL A 113 -17.83 -17.49 -24.57
N ASN A 114 -18.04 -17.08 -23.32
CA ASN A 114 -19.39 -16.72 -22.88
C ASN A 114 -19.81 -15.35 -23.44
N LYS A 115 -21.13 -15.06 -23.44
CA LYS A 115 -21.67 -13.78 -23.94
C LYS A 115 -21.01 -12.56 -23.31
N LYS A 116 -20.70 -12.63 -22.02
CA LYS A 116 -20.07 -11.53 -21.28
C LYS A 116 -18.65 -11.25 -21.77
N ALA A 117 -17.84 -12.28 -22.00
CA ALA A 117 -16.50 -12.13 -22.56
C ALA A 117 -16.55 -11.53 -23.97
N ALA A 118 -17.49 -11.97 -24.81
CA ALA A 118 -17.70 -11.38 -26.11
C ALA A 118 -18.00 -9.87 -25.98
N LEU A 119 -19.00 -9.50 -25.17
CA LEU A 119 -19.36 -8.09 -24.95
C LEU A 119 -18.19 -7.24 -24.40
N ILE A 120 -17.39 -7.77 -23.48
CA ILE A 120 -16.23 -7.06 -22.89
C ILE A 120 -15.13 -6.86 -23.94
N LEU A 121 -14.87 -7.87 -24.78
CA LEU A 121 -13.81 -7.86 -25.77
C LEU A 121 -14.17 -7.09 -27.04
N THR A 122 -15.44 -7.08 -27.44
CA THR A 122 -15.82 -6.57 -28.76
C THR A 122 -16.87 -5.46 -28.74
N ASP A 123 -17.42 -5.13 -27.57
CA ASP A 123 -18.50 -4.15 -27.40
C ASP A 123 -19.79 -4.52 -28.19
N SER A 124 -19.93 -5.78 -28.62
CA SER A 124 -21.09 -6.30 -29.36
C SER A 124 -21.35 -7.78 -29.04
N GLU A 125 -22.62 -8.17 -28.95
CA GLU A 125 -23.05 -9.53 -28.56
C GLU A 125 -22.95 -10.56 -29.70
N GLY A 126 -22.80 -10.14 -30.95
CA GLY A 126 -22.91 -11.01 -32.14
C GLY A 126 -21.67 -11.03 -33.01
N ILE A 127 -20.59 -11.68 -32.55
CA ILE A 127 -19.32 -11.72 -33.28
C ILE A 127 -18.83 -13.15 -33.53
N GLU A 128 -18.22 -13.38 -34.71
CA GLU A 128 -17.60 -14.63 -35.09
C GLU A 128 -16.32 -14.93 -34.28
N LEU A 129 -16.09 -16.20 -33.94
CA LEU A 129 -14.89 -16.65 -33.19
C LEU A 129 -13.56 -16.18 -33.80
N ALA A 130 -13.51 -15.90 -35.10
CA ALA A 130 -12.32 -15.41 -35.80
C ALA A 130 -11.85 -14.03 -35.30
N GLU A 131 -12.78 -13.12 -35.02
CA GLU A 131 -12.46 -11.77 -34.55
C GLU A 131 -12.05 -11.79 -33.08
N ILE A 132 -12.69 -12.64 -32.27
CA ILE A 132 -12.28 -12.90 -30.88
C ILE A 132 -10.87 -13.50 -30.83
N THR A 133 -10.54 -14.44 -31.72
CA THR A 133 -9.19 -15.04 -31.81
C THR A 133 -8.12 -13.99 -32.12
N LYS A 134 -8.43 -13.00 -32.97
CA LYS A 134 -7.53 -11.88 -33.27
C LYS A 134 -7.30 -11.01 -32.03
N ILE A 135 -8.36 -10.67 -31.30
CA ILE A 135 -8.27 -9.87 -30.07
C ILE A 135 -7.50 -10.62 -28.97
N ILE A 136 -7.72 -11.92 -28.81
CA ILE A 136 -6.97 -12.77 -27.87
C ILE A 136 -5.48 -12.75 -28.18
N SER A 137 -5.11 -12.78 -29.46
CA SER A 137 -3.71 -12.68 -29.91
C SER A 137 -3.13 -11.28 -29.68
N GLU A 138 -3.90 -10.21 -29.96
CA GLU A 138 -3.49 -8.82 -29.70
C GLU A 138 -3.31 -8.53 -28.20
N LEU A 139 -4.10 -9.18 -27.35
CA LEU A 139 -3.99 -9.10 -25.89
C LEU A 139 -2.83 -9.95 -25.32
N GLY A 140 -2.11 -10.71 -26.15
CA GLY A 140 -1.00 -11.56 -25.72
C GLY A 140 -1.42 -12.78 -24.90
N LEU A 141 -2.71 -13.11 -24.84
CA LEU A 141 -3.23 -14.20 -23.99
C LEU A 141 -2.71 -15.58 -24.41
N THR A 142 -2.33 -15.74 -25.69
CA THR A 142 -1.70 -16.95 -26.20
C THR A 142 -0.27 -17.13 -25.71
N GLU A 143 0.45 -16.04 -25.42
CA GLU A 143 1.82 -16.08 -24.88
C GLU A 143 1.81 -16.48 -23.40
N MET A 144 0.74 -16.13 -22.67
CA MET A 144 0.51 -16.55 -21.28
C MET A 144 0.26 -18.06 -21.12
N LEU A 145 0.02 -18.79 -22.20
CA LEU A 145 -0.13 -20.25 -22.18
C LEU A 145 1.21 -20.98 -21.98
N GLU A 146 2.34 -20.28 -22.13
CA GLU A 146 3.68 -20.86 -21.95
C GLU A 146 4.14 -20.87 -20.48
N THR A 147 3.47 -20.11 -19.62
CA THR A 147 3.73 -20.01 -18.19
C THR A 147 2.79 -20.91 -17.39
N GLU A 148 3.31 -21.83 -16.58
CA GLU A 148 2.51 -22.74 -15.74
C GLU A 148 1.89 -22.06 -14.49
N GLN A 149 2.00 -20.74 -14.35
CA GLN A 149 1.56 -20.00 -13.16
C GLN A 149 0.26 -19.24 -13.42
N THR A 150 -0.58 -19.18 -12.39
CA THR A 150 -1.74 -18.28 -12.35
C THR A 150 -1.26 -16.84 -12.37
N GLU A 151 -1.44 -16.17 -13.51
CA GLU A 151 -1.12 -14.75 -13.67
C GLU A 151 -2.39 -13.90 -13.68
N GLN A 152 -2.28 -12.72 -13.05
CA GLN A 152 -3.31 -11.69 -13.06
C GLN A 152 -2.74 -10.45 -13.75
N ILE A 153 -3.41 -9.98 -14.80
CA ILE A 153 -2.97 -8.82 -15.58
C ILE A 153 -4.08 -7.78 -15.66
N GLU A 154 -3.73 -6.53 -15.33
CA GLU A 154 -4.58 -5.37 -15.63
C GLU A 154 -4.16 -4.74 -16.97
N LEU A 155 -5.08 -4.75 -17.94
CA LEU A 155 -4.87 -4.25 -19.29
C LEU A 155 -5.78 -3.07 -19.59
N LYS A 156 -5.21 -1.98 -20.09
CA LYS A 156 -5.96 -0.85 -20.63
C LYS A 156 -6.07 -0.99 -22.15
N ARG A 157 -7.29 -1.14 -22.65
CA ARG A 157 -7.54 -1.24 -24.09
C ARG A 157 -7.43 0.13 -24.78
N PRO A 158 -7.13 0.17 -26.09
CA PRO A 158 -7.25 1.37 -26.91
C PRO A 158 -8.66 2.00 -26.85
N SER A 159 -9.70 1.20 -26.65
CA SER A 159 -11.08 1.66 -26.43
C SER A 159 -11.29 2.40 -25.10
N GLY A 160 -10.29 2.39 -24.20
CA GLY A 160 -10.34 3.05 -22.89
C GLY A 160 -10.84 2.16 -21.75
N LYS A 161 -11.27 0.92 -22.04
CA LYS A 161 -11.67 -0.06 -21.02
C LYS A 161 -10.49 -0.59 -20.22
N TYR A 162 -10.71 -0.82 -18.92
CA TYR A 162 -9.75 -1.48 -18.03
C TYR A 162 -10.23 -2.89 -17.74
N LEU A 163 -9.44 -3.88 -18.16
CA LEU A 163 -9.74 -5.29 -18.00
C LEU A 163 -8.81 -5.90 -16.97
N ASN A 164 -9.36 -6.70 -16.07
CA ASN A 164 -8.59 -7.57 -15.19
C ASN A 164 -8.73 -9.00 -15.68
N ILE A 165 -7.62 -9.63 -16.06
CA ILE A 165 -7.59 -10.96 -16.66
C ILE A 165 -6.87 -11.91 -15.71
N GLN A 166 -7.52 -13.02 -15.35
CA GLN A 166 -6.94 -14.10 -14.57
C GLN A 166 -6.83 -15.36 -15.41
N HIS A 167 -5.67 -16.01 -15.37
CA HIS A 167 -5.40 -17.24 -16.13
C HIS A 167 -5.26 -18.46 -15.22
N HIS A 168 -5.92 -19.55 -15.58
CA HIS A 168 -5.81 -20.85 -14.90
C HIS A 168 -5.59 -21.96 -15.92
N THR A 169 -4.49 -22.71 -15.78
CA THR A 169 -4.23 -23.90 -16.59
C THR A 169 -5.00 -25.09 -16.02
N ILE A 170 -5.83 -25.74 -16.85
CA ILE A 170 -6.60 -26.95 -16.45
C ILE A 170 -5.80 -28.21 -16.77
N ASP A 171 -5.18 -28.26 -17.96
CA ASP A 171 -4.43 -29.42 -18.42
C ASP A 171 -3.21 -28.97 -19.25
N SER A 172 -2.01 -29.14 -18.67
CA SER A 172 -0.74 -28.81 -19.33
C SER A 172 -0.43 -29.72 -20.52
N SER A 173 -0.95 -30.95 -20.54
CA SER A 173 -0.71 -31.91 -21.63
C SER A 173 -1.52 -31.59 -22.89
N GLN A 174 -2.73 -31.05 -22.71
CA GLN A 174 -3.61 -30.61 -23.81
C GLN A 174 -3.56 -29.09 -24.07
N LYS A 175 -2.71 -28.35 -23.36
CA LYS A 175 -2.63 -26.88 -23.41
C LYS A 175 -4.02 -26.23 -23.26
N LYS A 176 -4.81 -26.73 -22.30
CA LYS A 176 -6.16 -26.23 -22.01
C LYS A 176 -6.12 -25.25 -20.85
N SER A 177 -6.60 -24.03 -21.08
CA SER A 177 -6.53 -22.92 -20.13
C SER A 177 -7.84 -22.14 -20.08
N VAL A 178 -8.16 -21.60 -18.91
CA VAL A 178 -9.31 -20.73 -18.67
C VAL A 178 -8.83 -19.33 -18.35
N PHE A 179 -9.44 -18.35 -19.01
CA PHE A 179 -9.25 -16.94 -18.75
C PHE A 179 -10.56 -16.36 -18.21
N ILE A 180 -10.47 -15.69 -17.07
CA ILE A 180 -11.57 -14.93 -16.47
C ILE A 180 -11.27 -13.45 -16.68
N ILE A 181 -12.18 -12.72 -17.31
CA ILE A 181 -12.05 -11.31 -17.69
C ILE A 181 -13.12 -10.49 -16.95
N GLU A 182 -12.68 -9.59 -16.09
CA GLU A 182 -13.54 -8.65 -15.38
C GLU A 182 -13.37 -7.24 -16.00
N ASP A 183 -14.47 -6.59 -16.41
CA ASP A 183 -14.46 -5.17 -16.80
C ASP A 183 -14.52 -4.28 -15.54
N ARG A 184 -13.42 -3.55 -15.29
CA ARG A 184 -13.28 -2.65 -14.13
C ARG A 184 -13.41 -1.18 -14.50
N THR A 185 -13.84 -0.86 -15.71
CA THR A 185 -13.85 0.51 -16.23
C THR A 185 -14.68 1.45 -15.36
N GLU A 186 -15.91 1.08 -15.01
CA GLU A 186 -16.78 1.89 -14.15
C GLU A 186 -16.23 2.02 -12.73
N LYS A 187 -15.70 0.93 -12.17
CA LYS A 187 -15.08 0.93 -10.82
C LYS A 187 -13.89 1.90 -10.76
N ILE A 188 -13.02 1.88 -11.78
CA ILE A 188 -11.84 2.76 -11.87
C ILE A 188 -12.26 4.21 -12.16
N ALA A 189 -13.21 4.42 -13.08
CA ALA A 189 -13.72 5.75 -13.41
C ALA A 189 -14.40 6.40 -12.19
N GLY A 190 -15.20 5.66 -11.43
CA GLY A 190 -15.83 6.13 -10.20
C GLY A 190 -14.82 6.51 -9.12
N LYS A 191 -13.79 5.68 -8.90
CA LYS A 191 -12.68 5.99 -7.97
C LYS A 191 -11.93 7.26 -8.40
N LYS A 192 -11.65 7.41 -9.69
CA LYS A 192 -10.95 8.58 -10.23
C LYS A 192 -11.80 9.85 -10.09
N ALA A 193 -13.08 9.81 -10.49
CA ALA A 193 -13.99 10.95 -10.37
C ALA A 193 -14.15 11.41 -8.91
N LYS A 194 -14.28 10.47 -7.98
CA LYS A 194 -14.28 10.76 -6.54
C LYS A 194 -12.98 11.44 -6.10
N SER A 195 -11.85 10.97 -6.61
CA SER A 195 -10.54 11.54 -6.26
C SER A 195 -10.34 12.95 -6.82
N ASP A 196 -10.71 13.18 -8.07
CA ASP A 196 -10.65 14.49 -8.71
C ASP A 196 -11.58 15.50 -8.01
N PHE A 197 -12.77 15.05 -7.59
CA PHE A 197 -13.70 15.85 -6.80
C PHE A 197 -13.13 16.23 -5.42
N ILE A 198 -12.58 15.26 -4.68
CA ILE A 198 -11.94 15.52 -3.39
C ILE A 198 -10.75 16.48 -3.57
N ALA A 199 -9.99 16.34 -4.66
CA ALA A 199 -8.88 17.23 -4.97
C ALA A 199 -9.34 18.67 -5.21
N ALA A 200 -10.35 18.87 -6.05
CA ALA A 200 -10.93 20.18 -6.30
C ALA A 200 -11.42 20.84 -5.00
N ILE A 201 -12.21 20.13 -4.20
CA ILE A 201 -12.72 20.66 -2.92
C ILE A 201 -11.57 20.97 -1.96
N SER A 202 -10.54 20.12 -1.90
CA SER A 202 -9.39 20.34 -1.01
C SER A 202 -8.66 21.63 -1.34
N HIS A 203 -8.51 21.96 -2.63
CA HIS A 203 -7.94 23.22 -3.07
C HIS A 203 -8.82 24.41 -2.70
N GLU A 204 -10.12 24.33 -2.94
CA GLU A 204 -11.08 25.39 -2.60
C GLU A 204 -11.20 25.63 -1.08
N LEU A 205 -11.01 24.60 -0.25
CA LEU A 205 -11.01 24.72 1.22
C LEU A 205 -9.69 25.25 1.78
N ARG A 206 -8.56 24.97 1.14
CA ARG A 206 -7.23 25.41 1.62
C ARG A 206 -7.07 26.92 1.60
N THR A 207 -7.57 27.57 0.55
CA THR A 207 -7.48 29.03 0.37
C THR A 207 -8.14 29.81 1.51
N PRO A 208 -9.45 29.64 1.82
CA PRO A 208 -10.10 30.39 2.89
C PRO A 208 -9.50 30.08 4.27
N VAL A 209 -9.10 28.84 4.54
CA VAL A 209 -8.45 28.47 5.82
C VAL A 209 -7.10 29.15 5.97
N THR A 210 -6.32 29.24 4.89
CA THR A 210 -5.05 29.97 4.89
C THR A 210 -5.27 31.45 5.15
N CYS A 211 -6.30 32.07 4.54
CA CYS A 211 -6.67 33.45 4.81
C CYS A 211 -7.04 33.69 6.29
N ILE A 212 -7.87 32.82 6.88
CA ILE A 212 -8.24 32.92 8.31
C ILE A 212 -6.99 32.78 9.19
N ARG A 213 -6.13 31.79 8.91
CA ARG A 213 -4.89 31.57 9.67
C ARG A 213 -3.97 32.80 9.62
N ASN A 214 -3.82 33.40 8.45
CA ASN A 214 -2.98 34.58 8.26
C ASN A 214 -3.56 35.79 9.00
N ALA A 215 -4.88 36.02 8.90
CA ALA A 215 -5.55 37.09 9.64
C ALA A 215 -5.35 36.95 11.16
N VAL A 216 -5.57 35.74 11.70
CA VAL A 216 -5.36 35.45 13.12
C VAL A 216 -3.89 35.63 13.52
N SER A 217 -2.95 35.19 12.68
CA SER A 217 -1.51 35.35 12.93
C SER A 217 -1.10 36.83 12.96
N ASN A 218 -1.64 37.65 12.06
CA ASN A 218 -1.40 39.09 12.04
C ASN A 218 -1.95 39.79 13.30
N ILE A 219 -3.14 39.40 13.76
CA ILE A 219 -3.72 39.91 15.01
C ILE A 219 -2.84 39.51 16.21
N LEU A 220 -2.40 38.25 16.28
CA LEU A 220 -1.52 37.76 17.35
C LEU A 220 -0.13 38.42 17.36
N ALA A 221 0.38 38.78 16.18
CA ALA A 221 1.63 39.53 16.00
C ALA A 221 1.49 41.04 16.33
N GLY A 222 0.27 41.52 16.62
CA GLY A 222 0.02 42.91 17.00
C GLY A 222 -0.10 43.89 15.84
N VAL A 223 -0.21 43.41 14.59
CA VAL A 223 -0.34 44.24 13.38
C VAL A 223 -1.57 45.15 13.43
N THR A 224 -2.66 44.68 14.05
CA THR A 224 -3.92 45.41 14.21
C THR A 224 -4.07 46.05 15.59
N GLY A 225 -2.98 46.13 16.38
CA GLY A 225 -2.98 46.60 17.77
C GLY A 225 -2.88 45.48 18.81
N LYS A 226 -2.71 45.87 20.09
CA LYS A 226 -2.53 44.92 21.19
C LYS A 226 -3.85 44.20 21.52
N VAL A 227 -3.79 42.88 21.54
CA VAL A 227 -4.90 42.01 22.00
C VAL A 227 -4.78 41.74 23.49
N ASN A 228 -5.90 41.73 24.20
CA ASN A 228 -5.91 41.36 25.62
C ASN A 228 -5.58 39.85 25.80
N PRO A 229 -5.12 39.42 26.99
CA PRO A 229 -4.70 38.04 27.22
C PRO A 229 -5.78 36.99 26.95
N LYS A 230 -7.04 37.26 27.29
CA LYS A 230 -8.16 36.32 27.06
C LYS A 230 -8.40 36.12 25.56
N THR A 231 -8.47 37.21 24.80
CA THR A 231 -8.64 37.17 23.34
C THR A 231 -7.46 36.46 22.67
N ARG A 232 -6.23 36.67 23.17
CA ARG A 232 -5.04 35.97 22.67
C ARG A 232 -5.19 34.45 22.76
N THR A 233 -5.65 33.92 23.91
CA THR A 233 -5.88 32.47 24.08
C THR A 233 -6.89 31.91 23.07
N TYR A 234 -7.99 32.62 22.82
CA TYR A 234 -8.97 32.20 21.81
C TYR A 234 -8.40 32.24 20.39
N LEU A 235 -7.62 33.27 20.05
CA LEU A 235 -6.96 33.38 18.74
C LEU A 235 -5.91 32.29 18.53
N GLU A 236 -5.13 31.95 19.56
CA GLU A 236 -4.18 30.83 19.52
C GLU A 236 -4.91 29.50 19.27
N LYS A 237 -6.09 29.31 19.89
CA LYS A 237 -6.95 28.16 19.63
C LYS A 237 -7.47 28.13 18.19
N VAL A 238 -7.98 29.25 17.66
CA VAL A 238 -8.44 29.34 16.26
C VAL A 238 -7.29 29.03 15.29
N ARG A 239 -6.09 29.58 15.54
CA ARG A 239 -4.90 29.30 14.73
C ARG A 239 -4.56 27.81 14.73
N SER A 240 -4.62 27.17 15.89
CA SER A 240 -4.42 25.72 16.04
C SER A 240 -5.48 24.91 15.29
N ASP A 241 -6.76 25.29 15.41
CA ASP A 241 -7.86 24.63 14.71
C ASP A 241 -7.75 24.79 13.17
N CYS A 242 -7.30 25.95 12.66
CA CYS A 242 -7.00 26.13 11.24
C CYS A 242 -5.86 25.22 10.76
N HIS A 243 -4.82 25.04 11.57
CA HIS A 243 -3.72 24.13 11.25
C HIS A 243 -4.22 22.69 11.20
N ARG A 244 -4.98 22.27 12.21
CA ARG A 244 -5.59 20.96 12.27
C ARG A 244 -6.50 20.71 11.07
N PHE A 245 -7.34 21.66 10.69
CA PHE A 245 -8.20 21.53 9.52
C PHE A 245 -7.40 21.40 8.22
N SER A 246 -6.32 22.17 8.07
CA SER A 246 -5.44 22.07 6.90
C SER A 246 -4.82 20.68 6.78
N ASN A 247 -4.38 20.10 7.90
CA ASN A 247 -3.84 18.74 7.93
C ASN A 247 -4.93 17.72 7.55
N LEU A 248 -6.15 17.85 8.09
CA LEU A 248 -7.25 16.96 7.75
C LEU A 248 -7.62 16.97 6.27
N VAL A 249 -7.64 18.16 5.64
CA VAL A 249 -7.87 18.29 4.20
C VAL A 249 -6.74 17.62 3.41
N SER A 250 -5.49 17.77 3.86
CA SER A 250 -4.34 17.11 3.24
C SER A 250 -4.41 15.58 3.38
N ASP A 251 -4.73 15.07 4.57
CA ASP A 251 -4.86 13.64 4.83
C ASP A 251 -6.00 13.04 4.00
N LEU A 252 -7.13 13.76 3.86
CA LEU A 252 -8.23 13.32 3.01
C LEU A 252 -7.82 13.22 1.54
N LEU A 253 -7.08 14.20 1.04
CA LEU A 253 -6.53 14.19 -0.32
C LEU A 253 -5.57 13.02 -0.52
N ASP A 254 -4.64 12.81 0.42
CA ASP A 254 -3.64 11.75 0.34
C ASP A 254 -4.30 10.36 0.40
N VAL A 255 -5.29 10.18 1.28
CA VAL A 255 -6.11 8.96 1.36
C VAL A 255 -6.90 8.72 0.07
N SER A 256 -7.35 9.77 -0.61
CA SER A 256 -8.02 9.66 -1.90
C SER A 256 -7.07 9.25 -3.02
N LYS A 257 -5.84 9.80 -3.02
CA LYS A 257 -4.79 9.41 -3.98
C LYS A 257 -4.39 7.94 -3.80
N LEU A 258 -4.30 7.48 -2.55
CA LEU A 258 -4.10 6.06 -2.24
C LEU A 258 -5.19 5.15 -2.84
N GLU A 259 -6.47 5.54 -2.83
CA GLU A 259 -7.56 4.72 -3.42
C GLU A 259 -7.42 4.49 -4.93
N THR A 260 -6.77 5.43 -5.62
CA THR A 260 -6.55 5.34 -7.07
C THR A 260 -5.33 4.52 -7.44
N GLY A 261 -4.53 4.06 -6.47
CA GLY A 261 -3.25 3.36 -6.71
C GLY A 261 -2.12 4.28 -7.19
N VAL A 262 -2.38 5.58 -7.35
CA VAL A 262 -1.44 6.57 -7.88
C VAL A 262 -0.93 7.46 -6.75
N MET A 263 -0.43 6.90 -5.65
CA MET A 263 0.35 7.71 -4.72
C MET A 263 1.77 7.84 -5.28
N PRO A 264 2.14 8.96 -5.94
CA PRO A 264 3.51 9.14 -6.39
C PRO A 264 4.40 9.19 -5.16
N LEU A 265 5.36 8.27 -5.09
CA LEU A 265 6.42 8.30 -4.10
C LEU A 265 7.67 8.86 -4.76
N ASN A 266 8.26 9.87 -4.15
CA ASN A 266 9.58 10.34 -4.53
C ASN A 266 10.61 9.57 -3.71
N ARG A 267 10.89 8.33 -4.14
CA ARG A 267 11.80 7.45 -3.41
C ARG A 267 13.26 7.80 -3.69
N GLU A 268 14.03 7.91 -2.62
CA GLU A 268 15.48 8.06 -2.65
C GLU A 268 16.14 7.16 -1.59
N PRO A 269 17.46 6.96 -1.65
CA PRO A 269 18.18 6.31 -0.56
C PRO A 269 18.05 7.14 0.72
N VAL A 270 17.50 6.55 1.78
CA VAL A 270 17.26 7.21 3.06
C VAL A 270 17.91 6.40 4.18
N ARG A 271 18.68 7.08 5.05
CA ARG A 271 19.18 6.49 6.30
C ARG A 271 18.05 6.42 7.31
N LEU A 272 17.54 5.21 7.51
CA LEU A 272 16.32 5.02 8.27
C LEU A 272 16.46 5.40 9.75
N ALA A 273 17.58 5.02 10.39
CA ALA A 273 17.82 5.38 11.79
C ALA A 273 17.83 6.90 12.01
N SER A 274 18.44 7.66 11.10
CA SER A 274 18.45 9.14 11.15
C SER A 274 17.04 9.71 10.97
N LEU A 275 16.29 9.19 9.99
CA LEU A 275 14.91 9.60 9.71
C LEU A 275 13.98 9.38 10.91
N ILE A 276 14.07 8.21 11.53
CA ILE A 276 13.27 7.85 12.70
C ILE A 276 13.68 8.73 13.89
N ARG A 277 14.98 8.88 14.15
CA ARG A 277 15.49 9.73 15.23
C ARG A 277 14.95 11.17 15.13
N GLN A 278 15.03 11.78 13.94
CA GLN A 278 14.47 13.11 13.70
C GLN A 278 12.96 13.17 13.91
N THR A 279 12.24 12.13 13.49
CA THR A 279 10.79 12.08 13.63
C THR A 279 10.39 11.93 15.10
N THR A 280 11.06 11.06 15.85
CA THR A 280 10.88 10.91 17.30
C THR A 280 11.21 12.20 18.05
N GLU A 281 12.30 12.89 17.70
CA GLU A 281 12.68 14.17 18.34
C GLU A 281 11.61 15.25 18.10
N ARG A 282 11.05 15.33 16.89
CA ARG A 282 9.94 16.26 16.60
C ARG A 282 8.71 15.98 17.46
N MET A 283 8.46 14.72 17.84
CA MET A 283 7.32 14.33 18.67
C MET A 283 7.59 14.50 20.18
N ARG A 284 8.84 14.75 20.58
CA ARG A 284 9.23 14.84 22.00
C ARG A 284 8.45 15.90 22.77
N HIS A 285 8.20 17.07 22.18
CA HIS A 285 7.42 18.12 22.84
C HIS A 285 6.02 17.64 23.28
N LEU A 286 5.33 16.83 22.46
CA LEU A 286 4.00 16.29 22.80
C LEU A 286 4.08 15.23 23.91
N ALA A 287 5.16 14.45 23.94
CA ALA A 287 5.40 13.47 24.99
C ALA A 287 5.72 14.16 26.33
N ASP A 288 6.59 15.18 26.31
CA ASP A 288 6.98 15.96 27.48
C ASP A 288 5.78 16.70 28.10
N GLU A 289 4.89 17.28 27.27
CA GLU A 289 3.65 17.92 27.74
C GLU A 289 2.73 16.96 28.52
N LYS A 290 2.81 15.65 28.27
CA LYS A 290 2.05 14.60 28.97
C LYS A 290 2.88 13.81 29.97
N ASN A 291 4.13 14.18 30.24
CA ASN A 291 5.08 13.38 31.04
C ASN A 291 5.22 11.93 30.55
N ILE A 292 5.36 11.70 29.25
CA ILE A 292 5.56 10.38 28.66
C ILE A 292 7.04 10.20 28.32
N ASN A 293 7.63 9.09 28.72
CA ASN A 293 9.00 8.76 28.33
C ASN A 293 9.04 8.27 26.87
N LEU A 294 9.61 9.08 25.97
CA LEU A 294 9.77 8.77 24.55
C LEU A 294 11.21 8.36 24.22
N GLU A 295 11.39 7.08 23.94
CA GLU A 295 12.70 6.47 23.67
C GLU A 295 12.81 6.00 22.22
N PHE A 296 13.99 6.16 21.63
CA PHE A 296 14.36 5.56 20.35
C PHE A 296 15.58 4.66 20.56
N THR A 297 15.42 3.40 20.23
CA THR A 297 16.45 2.37 20.32
C THR A 297 16.68 1.78 18.93
N THR A 298 17.93 1.62 18.53
CA THR A 298 18.30 0.95 17.29
C THR A 298 19.29 -0.14 17.62
N CYS A 299 19.11 -1.33 17.04
CA CYS A 299 20.19 -2.31 16.98
C CYS A 299 21.12 -1.88 15.82
N PRO A 300 22.42 -1.63 16.04
CA PRO A 300 23.36 -1.36 14.95
C PRO A 300 23.68 -2.65 14.16
N PRO A 301 23.98 -2.57 12.84
CA PRO A 301 23.80 -1.45 11.92
C PRO A 301 22.40 -1.47 11.27
N CYS A 302 21.84 -0.28 11.00
CA CYS A 302 20.55 -0.11 10.35
C CYS A 302 20.79 0.37 8.90
N SER A 303 20.47 -0.46 7.92
CA SER A 303 20.73 -0.18 6.51
C SER A 303 19.93 1.02 5.98
N SER A 304 20.48 1.68 4.96
CA SER A 304 19.71 2.62 4.15
C SER A 304 18.63 1.89 3.34
N ILE A 305 17.47 2.52 3.14
CA ILE A 305 16.35 1.97 2.37
C ILE A 305 15.98 2.89 1.20
N TYR A 306 15.32 2.37 0.17
CA TYR A 306 14.78 3.18 -0.91
C TYR A 306 13.35 3.64 -0.60
N ALA A 307 13.22 4.79 0.05
CA ALA A 307 11.95 5.29 0.57
C ALA A 307 11.74 6.77 0.29
N ASP A 308 10.49 7.22 0.41
CA ASP A 308 10.14 8.63 0.30
C ASP A 308 10.40 9.34 1.65
N PRO A 309 11.32 10.32 1.69
CA PRO A 309 11.77 10.99 2.91
C PRO A 309 10.71 11.90 3.53
N GLN A 310 9.61 12.19 2.82
CA GLN A 310 8.50 12.99 3.35
C GLN A 310 7.34 12.10 3.80
N ARG A 311 7.03 11.04 3.05
CA ARG A 311 5.90 10.16 3.34
C ARG A 311 6.16 9.19 4.48
N LEU A 312 7.35 8.59 4.55
CA LEU A 312 7.63 7.66 5.64
C LEU A 312 7.57 8.35 7.03
N PRO A 313 8.13 9.56 7.23
CA PRO A 313 7.93 10.30 8.48
C PRO A 313 6.48 10.66 8.76
N GLN A 314 5.66 10.94 7.75
CA GLN A 314 4.23 11.18 7.94
C GLN A 314 3.55 9.95 8.55
N SER A 315 3.86 8.74 8.04
CA SER A 315 3.36 7.49 8.61
C SER A 315 3.81 7.29 10.07
N LEU A 316 5.09 7.52 10.34
CA LEU A 316 5.67 7.41 11.69
C LEU A 316 5.06 8.41 12.66
N SER A 317 4.93 9.69 12.26
CA SER A 317 4.32 10.73 13.09
C SER A 317 2.86 10.42 13.40
N ASN A 318 2.08 9.88 12.46
CA ASN A 318 0.69 9.47 12.72
C ASN A 318 0.58 8.38 13.78
N ILE A 319 1.49 7.41 13.76
CA ILE A 319 1.49 6.29 14.72
C ILE A 319 2.02 6.76 16.07
N LEU A 320 3.09 7.56 16.10
CA LEU A 320 3.64 8.17 17.31
C LEU A 320 2.64 9.12 17.99
N ASP A 321 1.90 9.92 17.23
CA ASP A 321 0.85 10.79 17.76
C ASP A 321 -0.21 9.95 18.47
N ASN A 322 -0.65 8.85 17.85
CA ASN A 322 -1.59 7.92 18.47
C ASN A 322 -0.99 7.28 19.74
N ALA A 323 0.26 6.82 19.71
CA ALA A 323 0.93 6.23 20.86
C ALA A 323 1.00 7.20 22.06
N ILE A 324 1.43 8.45 21.83
CA ILE A 324 1.50 9.51 22.86
C ILE A 324 0.10 9.90 23.33
N LYS A 325 -0.85 10.02 22.42
CA LYS A 325 -2.23 10.42 22.71
C LYS A 325 -2.94 9.42 23.61
N PHE A 326 -2.80 8.12 23.34
CA PHE A 326 -3.50 7.05 24.05
C PHE A 326 -2.72 6.45 25.22
N THR A 327 -1.48 6.91 25.43
CA THR A 327 -0.70 6.62 26.63
C THR A 327 -1.03 7.63 27.75
N PRO A 328 -1.36 7.15 28.97
CA PRO A 328 -1.51 8.00 30.15
C PRO A 328 -0.20 8.70 30.53
N ALA A 329 -0.28 9.72 31.39
CA ALA A 329 0.90 10.35 31.96
C ALA A 329 1.76 9.33 32.72
N GLU A 330 3.08 9.56 32.75
CA GLU A 330 4.10 8.65 33.31
C GLU A 330 4.25 7.32 32.54
N GLY A 331 3.59 7.18 31.38
CA GLY A 331 3.75 6.03 30.49
C GLY A 331 5.02 6.08 29.64
N ARG A 332 5.19 5.08 28.78
CA ARG A 332 6.34 4.96 27.88
C ARG A 332 5.90 4.72 26.45
N VAL A 333 6.59 5.37 25.51
CA VAL A 333 6.56 5.06 24.09
C VAL A 333 7.99 4.76 23.63
N THR A 334 8.20 3.61 23.03
CA THR A 334 9.51 3.16 22.54
C THR A 334 9.43 2.90 21.05
N VAL A 335 10.39 3.45 20.30
CA VAL A 335 10.58 3.14 18.87
C VAL A 335 11.82 2.27 18.73
N GLU A 336 11.63 1.09 18.15
CA GLU A 336 12.69 0.11 17.94
C GLU A 336 12.83 -0.19 16.44
N VAL A 337 14.06 -0.39 16.00
CA VAL A 337 14.36 -0.82 14.63
C VAL A 337 15.16 -2.11 14.68
N SER A 338 14.67 -3.10 13.96
CA SER A 338 15.35 -4.37 13.73
C SER A 338 15.44 -4.67 12.24
N GLU A 339 16.52 -5.31 11.83
CA GLU A 339 16.78 -5.71 10.45
C GLU A 339 16.98 -7.22 10.39
N THR A 340 16.36 -7.87 9.41
CA THR A 340 16.60 -9.27 9.03
C THR A 340 17.18 -9.32 7.62
N THR A 341 17.49 -10.52 7.13
CA THR A 341 18.03 -10.72 5.76
C THR A 341 17.17 -10.09 4.68
N ASP A 342 15.85 -10.16 4.83
CA ASP A 342 14.90 -9.82 3.77
C ASP A 342 14.12 -8.53 4.05
N ASN A 343 13.96 -8.16 5.32
CA ASN A 343 13.07 -7.07 5.71
C ASN A 343 13.66 -6.24 6.86
N LEU A 344 13.24 -4.98 6.90
CA LEU A 344 13.45 -4.09 8.03
C LEU A 344 12.13 -3.88 8.76
N THR A 345 12.14 -3.97 10.08
CA THR A 345 10.95 -3.72 10.91
C THR A 345 11.15 -2.54 11.84
N ILE A 346 10.19 -1.61 11.83
CA ILE A 346 10.08 -0.50 12.78
C ILE A 346 8.94 -0.84 13.73
N ALA A 347 9.24 -1.04 15.01
CA ALA A 347 8.26 -1.29 16.06
C ALA A 347 8.02 -0.02 16.88
N ILE A 348 6.77 0.42 17.00
CA ILE A 348 6.36 1.54 17.86
C ILE A 348 5.48 0.97 18.96
N LYS A 349 6.04 0.89 20.17
CA LYS A 349 5.43 0.30 21.36
C LYS A 349 4.97 1.39 22.32
N ASP A 350 3.73 1.30 22.77
CA ASP A 350 3.13 2.19 23.76
C ASP A 350 2.64 1.40 24.98
N THR A 351 2.66 2.00 26.17
CA THR A 351 2.10 1.41 27.40
C THR A 351 0.70 1.96 27.70
N GLY A 352 -0.06 2.31 26.67
CA GLY A 352 -1.33 2.98 26.79
C GLY A 352 -2.51 2.06 27.08
N ILE A 353 -3.71 2.54 26.72
CA ILE A 353 -4.97 1.83 27.00
C ILE A 353 -5.14 0.52 26.22
N GLY A 354 -4.32 0.26 25.21
CA GLY A 354 -4.45 -0.88 24.31
C GLY A 354 -5.75 -0.85 23.48
N ILE A 355 -5.92 -1.87 22.64
CA ILE A 355 -7.03 -1.99 21.68
C ILE A 355 -7.69 -3.37 21.87
N PRO A 356 -9.00 -3.42 22.17
CA PRO A 356 -9.74 -4.68 22.27
C PRO A 356 -9.67 -5.48 20.97
N LYS A 357 -9.48 -6.81 21.07
CA LYS A 357 -9.32 -7.71 19.90
C LYS A 357 -10.41 -7.56 18.85
N SER A 358 -11.66 -7.32 19.27
CA SER A 358 -12.81 -7.14 18.36
C SER A 358 -12.72 -5.87 17.50
N LEU A 359 -11.94 -4.87 17.92
CA LEU A 359 -11.81 -3.59 17.23
C LEU A 359 -10.54 -3.51 16.38
N GLN A 360 -9.54 -4.37 16.63
CA GLN A 360 -8.24 -4.37 15.93
C GLN A 360 -8.35 -4.46 14.40
N PRO A 361 -9.22 -5.28 13.79
CA PRO A 361 -9.34 -5.32 12.33
C PRO A 361 -9.81 -4.00 11.71
N ARG A 362 -10.53 -3.19 12.49
CA ARG A 362 -11.23 -1.99 12.03
C ARG A 362 -10.44 -0.70 12.18
N ILE A 363 -9.35 -0.70 12.94
CA ILE A 363 -8.58 0.54 13.22
C ILE A 363 -7.92 1.14 11.96
N PHE A 364 -7.71 0.33 10.93
CA PHE A 364 -7.21 0.76 9.63
C PHE A 364 -8.33 1.15 8.66
N GLU A 365 -9.60 1.09 9.09
CA GLU A 365 -10.74 1.61 8.33
C GLU A 365 -10.79 3.15 8.40
N LYS A 366 -11.22 3.78 7.32
CA LYS A 366 -11.33 5.23 7.23
C LYS A 366 -12.43 5.74 8.14
N PHE A 367 -12.17 6.87 8.78
CA PHE A 367 -13.10 7.52 9.71
C PHE A 367 -13.45 6.69 10.95
N TYR A 368 -12.80 5.55 11.14
CA TYR A 368 -13.04 4.69 12.29
C TYR A 368 -12.39 5.27 13.54
N GLN A 369 -13.15 5.27 14.63
CA GLN A 369 -12.73 5.77 15.94
C GLN A 369 -13.33 4.90 17.04
N ILE A 370 -12.48 4.46 17.97
CA ILE A 370 -12.89 3.69 19.13
C ILE A 370 -13.59 4.64 20.13
N GLY A 371 -14.85 4.35 20.48
CA GLY A 371 -15.55 5.02 21.59
C GLY A 371 -16.18 6.39 21.26
N ARG A 372 -17.15 6.43 20.33
CA ARG A 372 -17.97 7.63 20.06
C ARG A 372 -18.84 8.10 21.25
N GLN A 373 -18.79 7.43 22.40
CA GLN A 373 -19.55 7.80 23.60
C GLN A 373 -18.76 8.77 24.49
N ALA A 374 -19.26 10.02 24.48
CA ALA A 374 -19.23 11.03 25.53
C ALA A 374 -17.97 11.15 26.43
N GLY A 375 -17.24 12.25 26.25
CA GLY A 375 -16.80 13.02 27.43
C GLY A 375 -15.33 12.97 27.85
N ALA A 376 -14.35 12.79 26.96
CA ALA A 376 -12.97 13.25 27.22
C ALA A 376 -12.11 13.35 25.94
N GLY A 377 -11.91 14.58 25.45
CA GLY A 377 -10.64 15.08 24.87
C GLY A 377 -10.17 14.65 23.48
N TYR A 378 -10.30 13.39 23.08
CA TYR A 378 -9.40 12.85 22.05
C TYR A 378 -9.97 12.82 20.62
N LYS A 379 -10.27 14.00 20.07
CA LYS A 379 -10.76 14.14 18.68
C LYS A 379 -9.66 13.84 17.65
N GLY A 380 -9.76 12.77 16.86
CA GLY A 380 -9.06 12.60 15.57
C GLY A 380 -10.07 12.61 14.42
N ALA A 381 -9.63 12.54 13.16
CA ALA A 381 -10.54 12.28 12.02
C ALA A 381 -10.65 10.80 11.64
N GLY A 382 -9.81 9.93 12.21
CA GLY A 382 -9.77 8.50 11.84
C GLY A 382 -9.12 8.26 10.47
N LEU A 383 -8.25 9.16 10.01
CA LEU A 383 -7.55 9.04 8.72
C LEU A 383 -6.06 8.68 8.86
N GLY A 384 -5.46 8.88 10.04
CA GLY A 384 -4.03 8.68 10.25
C GLY A 384 -3.56 7.25 10.01
N LEU A 385 -4.19 6.25 10.65
CA LEU A 385 -3.82 4.84 10.50
C LEU A 385 -4.08 4.30 9.07
N PRO A 386 -5.24 4.57 8.42
CA PRO A 386 -5.42 4.22 7.01
C PRO A 386 -4.35 4.83 6.08
N LEU A 387 -3.97 6.09 6.33
CA LEU A 387 -2.91 6.76 5.57
C LEU A 387 -1.54 6.14 5.82
N SER A 388 -1.20 5.84 7.08
CA SER A 388 0.03 5.14 7.44
C SER A 388 0.12 3.78 6.75
N LYS A 389 -0.98 3.01 6.74
CA LYS A 389 -1.07 1.73 6.04
C LYS A 389 -0.81 1.91 4.55
N GLY A 390 -1.52 2.81 3.88
CA GLY A 390 -1.34 3.04 2.45
C GLY A 390 0.06 3.56 2.08
N ILE A 391 0.68 4.40 2.92
CA ILE A 391 2.07 4.84 2.72
C ILE A 391 3.02 3.64 2.77
N VAL A 392 2.91 2.78 3.80
CA VAL A 392 3.79 1.62 3.97
C VAL A 392 3.60 0.62 2.83
N GLU A 393 2.35 0.32 2.46
CA GLU A 393 2.01 -0.54 1.33
C GLU A 393 2.51 0.03 0.00
N ALA A 394 2.39 1.34 -0.20
CA ALA A 394 2.92 2.01 -1.39
C ALA A 394 4.44 1.90 -1.49
N HIS A 395 5.16 1.64 -0.39
CA HIS A 395 6.59 1.34 -0.38
C HIS A 395 6.92 -0.15 -0.61
N GLY A 396 5.90 -1.01 -0.75
CA GLY A 396 6.06 -2.47 -0.81
C GLY A 396 6.18 -3.13 0.56
N GLY A 397 5.84 -2.41 1.64
CA GLY A 397 5.87 -2.90 3.00
C GLY A 397 4.51 -3.37 3.52
N ALA A 398 4.46 -3.71 4.80
CA ALA A 398 3.24 -4.06 5.52
C ALA A 398 3.17 -3.37 6.89
N ILE A 399 1.96 -3.10 7.37
CA ILE A 399 1.72 -2.64 8.74
C ILE A 399 0.90 -3.68 9.50
N SER A 400 1.30 -3.98 10.73
CA SER A 400 0.57 -4.87 11.62
C SER A 400 0.50 -4.30 13.05
N LEU A 401 -0.33 -4.92 13.89
CA LEU A 401 -0.57 -4.50 15.26
C LEU A 401 -0.59 -5.73 16.17
N GLU A 402 0.08 -5.61 17.30
CA GLU A 402 -0.17 -6.43 18.49
C GLU A 402 -0.66 -5.52 19.61
N SER A 403 -1.81 -5.82 20.20
CA SER A 403 -2.35 -4.99 21.28
C SER A 403 -3.14 -5.81 22.27
N THR A 404 -2.98 -5.45 23.55
CA THR A 404 -3.72 -6.03 24.66
C THR A 404 -4.34 -4.90 25.47
N GLU A 405 -5.65 -4.99 25.70
CA GLU A 405 -6.38 -3.96 26.45
C GLU A 405 -5.73 -3.72 27.82
N LYS A 406 -5.52 -2.45 28.16
CA LYS A 406 -4.85 -1.95 29.37
C LYS A 406 -3.36 -2.32 29.52
N GLN A 407 -2.74 -2.92 28.51
CA GLN A 407 -1.30 -3.20 28.50
C GLN A 407 -0.55 -2.42 27.41
N GLY A 408 -1.28 -1.75 26.52
CA GLY A 408 -0.71 -0.95 25.43
C GLY A 408 -0.75 -1.67 24.09
N SER A 409 -0.03 -1.10 23.12
CA SER A 409 0.00 -1.61 21.74
C SER A 409 1.39 -1.51 21.14
N THR A 410 1.66 -2.37 20.16
CA THR A 410 2.85 -2.35 19.33
C THR A 410 2.43 -2.35 17.87
N PHE A 411 2.73 -1.26 17.17
CA PHE A 411 2.59 -1.18 15.72
C PHE A 411 3.90 -1.60 15.06
N PHE A 412 3.84 -2.49 14.08
CA PHE A 412 4.99 -2.92 13.29
C PHE A 412 4.85 -2.43 11.86
N LEU A 413 5.88 -1.73 11.36
CA LEU A 413 6.01 -1.35 9.96
C LEU A 413 7.16 -2.15 9.38
N THR A 414 6.84 -3.06 8.47
CA THR A 414 7.83 -3.88 7.77
C THR A 414 8.08 -3.28 6.39
N MET A 415 9.35 -3.09 6.04
CA MET A 415 9.80 -2.49 4.78
C MET A 415 10.73 -3.48 4.07
N PRO A 416 10.64 -3.61 2.74
CA PRO A 416 11.56 -4.47 1.99
C PRO A 416 12.98 -3.92 2.04
N ARG A 417 13.95 -4.79 2.26
CA ARG A 417 15.36 -4.41 2.13
C ARG A 417 15.66 -4.06 0.67
N THR A 418 16.40 -2.99 0.43
CA THR A 418 16.81 -2.63 -0.94
C THR A 418 18.25 -3.07 -1.16
N ASP A 419 18.53 -3.62 -2.34
CA ASP A 419 19.90 -3.94 -2.76
C ASP A 419 20.81 -2.69 -2.68
N PRO A 420 21.88 -2.73 -1.86
CA PRO A 420 22.88 -1.67 -1.72
C PRO A 420 23.49 -1.22 -3.06
N ALA A 421 23.70 -2.13 -4.01
CA ALA A 421 24.26 -1.78 -5.32
C ALA A 421 23.27 -0.93 -6.13
N GLN A 422 21.98 -1.26 -6.06
CA GLN A 422 20.92 -0.49 -6.69
C GLN A 422 20.77 0.91 -6.06
N LEU A 423 20.87 1.00 -4.72
CA LEU A 423 20.86 2.27 -3.99
C LEU A 423 22.03 3.17 -4.41
N LEU A 424 23.25 2.61 -4.45
CA LEU A 424 24.46 3.34 -4.84
C LEU A 424 24.32 3.89 -6.26
N LYS A 425 23.94 3.05 -7.23
CA LYS A 425 23.79 3.46 -8.62
C LYS A 425 22.81 4.62 -8.79
N LYS A 426 21.65 4.55 -8.13
CA LYS A 426 20.64 5.64 -8.15
C LYS A 426 21.19 6.92 -7.53
N ARG A 427 21.93 6.82 -6.42
CA ARG A 427 22.49 7.99 -5.75
C ARG A 427 23.57 8.68 -6.59
N LEU A 428 24.45 7.90 -7.22
CA LEU A 428 25.49 8.43 -8.10
C LEU A 428 24.88 9.23 -9.27
N SER A 429 23.79 8.76 -9.87
CA SER A 429 23.08 9.51 -10.92
C SER A 429 22.52 10.85 -10.43
N GLN A 430 21.97 10.92 -9.21
CA GLN A 430 21.47 12.17 -8.62
C GLN A 430 22.60 13.16 -8.29
N LEU A 431 23.72 12.65 -7.79
CA LEU A 431 24.87 13.47 -7.40
C LEU A 431 25.58 14.09 -8.61
N GLU A 432 25.48 13.50 -9.80
CA GLU A 432 26.13 14.03 -11.01
C GLU A 432 25.65 15.44 -11.32
N GLU A 433 24.34 15.66 -11.26
CA GLU A 433 23.70 16.96 -11.49
C GLU A 433 24.10 17.97 -10.41
N GLN A 434 24.11 17.53 -9.14
CA GLN A 434 24.46 18.40 -8.01
C GLN A 434 25.93 18.86 -8.06
N VAL A 435 26.87 17.93 -8.23
CA VAL A 435 28.32 18.21 -8.29
C VAL A 435 28.66 19.18 -9.42
N THR A 436 27.99 19.04 -10.58
CA THR A 436 28.19 19.90 -11.75
C THR A 436 27.77 21.35 -11.47
N HIS A 437 26.77 21.57 -10.61
CA HIS A 437 26.23 22.89 -10.30
C HIS A 437 26.86 23.56 -9.06
N THR A 438 27.28 22.79 -8.05
CA THR A 438 27.81 23.32 -6.79
C THR A 438 29.34 23.47 -6.76
N GLY A 439 30.05 22.76 -7.64
CA GLY A 439 31.52 22.69 -7.63
C GLY A 439 32.08 21.86 -6.48
N GLU A 440 31.25 21.01 -5.88
CA GLU A 440 31.63 20.09 -4.80
C GLU A 440 32.34 18.84 -5.34
N THR A 441 32.77 17.96 -4.45
CA THR A 441 33.37 16.67 -4.79
C THR A 441 32.59 15.54 -4.14
N ALA A 442 32.11 14.59 -4.94
CA ALA A 442 31.58 13.33 -4.44
C ALA A 442 32.77 12.42 -4.06
N THR A 443 32.76 11.90 -2.84
CA THR A 443 33.75 10.95 -2.34
C THR A 443 33.05 9.66 -1.95
N LEU A 444 33.51 8.53 -2.49
CA LEU A 444 33.09 7.20 -2.09
C LEU A 444 34.26 6.50 -1.40
N MET A 445 33.98 5.89 -0.27
CA MET A 445 34.92 5.10 0.51
C MET A 445 34.38 3.69 0.65
N LEU A 446 35.19 2.69 0.33
CA LEU A 446 34.88 1.29 0.52
C LEU A 446 35.74 0.77 1.66
N VAL A 447 35.11 0.13 2.63
CA VAL A 447 35.78 -0.60 3.69
C VAL A 447 35.38 -2.07 3.58
N THR A 448 36.35 -2.95 3.41
CA THR A 448 36.11 -4.40 3.30
C THR A 448 37.10 -5.18 4.17
N ALA A 449 36.70 -6.35 4.64
CA ALA A 449 37.61 -7.29 5.26
C ALA A 449 38.56 -7.86 4.20
N PRO A 450 39.84 -8.13 4.54
CA PRO A 450 40.72 -8.96 3.71
C PRO A 450 40.14 -10.36 3.49
N ASP A 451 40.49 -11.03 2.40
CA ASP A 451 40.01 -12.39 2.11
C ASP A 451 40.37 -13.42 3.20
N GLU A 452 41.49 -13.21 3.92
CA GLU A 452 41.94 -14.04 5.04
C GLU A 452 41.58 -13.44 6.43
N ALA A 453 40.55 -12.60 6.48
CA ALA A 453 40.13 -11.96 7.72
C ALA A 453 39.68 -12.96 8.78
N ASN A 454 40.11 -12.74 10.02
CA ASN A 454 39.62 -13.50 11.17
C ASN A 454 38.22 -13.02 11.59
N GLU A 455 37.44 -13.90 12.23
CA GLU A 455 36.06 -13.69 12.67
C GLU A 455 35.86 -12.39 13.48
N GLN A 456 36.88 -12.00 14.26
CA GLN A 456 36.91 -10.76 15.04
C GLN A 456 36.91 -9.46 14.21
N ILE A 457 37.49 -9.48 13.00
CA ILE A 457 37.48 -8.32 12.09
C ILE A 457 36.08 -8.16 11.50
N THR A 458 35.51 -9.28 11.05
CA THR A 458 34.15 -9.33 10.50
C THR A 458 33.12 -8.89 11.54
N GLU A 459 33.22 -9.36 12.78
CA GLU A 459 32.32 -8.98 13.87
C GLU A 459 32.37 -7.47 14.16
N ARG A 460 33.54 -6.83 14.10
CA ARG A 460 33.65 -5.37 14.30
C ARG A 460 33.25 -4.54 13.09
N MET A 461 33.38 -5.10 11.89
CA MET A 461 32.87 -4.44 10.69
C MET A 461 31.35 -4.27 10.71
N ILE A 462 30.63 -5.14 11.44
CA ILE A 462 29.19 -5.00 11.69
C ILE A 462 28.88 -3.72 12.47
N ASP A 463 29.73 -3.31 13.42
CA ASP A 463 29.51 -2.09 14.23
C ASP A 463 29.97 -0.79 13.54
N LEU A 464 30.77 -0.92 12.48
CA LEU A 464 31.39 0.23 11.80
C LEU A 464 30.37 1.23 11.26
N PRO A 465 29.27 0.85 10.58
CA PRO A 465 28.27 1.79 10.09
C PRO A 465 27.72 2.69 11.21
N GLY A 466 27.45 2.11 12.39
CA GLY A 466 26.95 2.85 13.55
C GLY A 466 27.95 3.86 14.10
N ALA A 467 29.23 3.51 14.14
CA ALA A 467 30.29 4.43 14.58
C ALA A 467 30.53 5.58 13.59
N VAL A 468 30.46 5.29 12.29
CA VAL A 468 30.66 6.27 11.22
C VAL A 468 29.48 7.22 11.10
N ASP A 469 28.25 6.77 11.38
CA ASP A 469 27.02 7.58 11.27
C ASP A 469 27.11 8.90 12.05
N ALA A 470 27.83 8.93 13.18
CA ALA A 470 28.04 10.12 14.00
C ALA A 470 28.87 11.23 13.32
N VAL A 471 29.61 10.92 12.25
CA VAL A 471 30.44 11.89 11.50
C VAL A 471 29.73 12.42 10.27
N LEU A 472 28.75 11.69 9.76
CA LEU A 472 28.10 11.95 8.48
C LEU A 472 27.00 13.01 8.59
N SER A 473 26.93 13.90 7.61
CA SER A 473 25.80 14.83 7.45
C SER A 473 24.62 14.13 6.82
N GLU A 474 23.40 14.68 6.95
CA GLU A 474 22.15 14.09 6.48
C GLU A 474 22.18 13.59 5.03
N GLU A 475 22.83 14.34 4.15
CA GLU A 475 22.96 14.06 2.72
C GLU A 475 23.97 12.95 2.35
N ASP A 476 24.74 12.49 3.34
CA ASP A 476 25.69 11.39 3.20
C ASP A 476 24.98 10.04 3.40
N HIS A 477 25.52 8.98 2.79
CA HIS A 477 24.95 7.64 2.85
C HIS A 477 25.98 6.60 3.27
N ILE A 478 25.52 5.64 4.06
CA ILE A 478 26.23 4.38 4.33
C ILE A 478 25.39 3.26 3.75
N LEU A 479 26.02 2.40 2.98
CA LEU A 479 25.43 1.22 2.36
C LEU A 479 26.28 0.01 2.75
N GLU A 480 25.64 -1.03 3.26
CA GLU A 480 26.31 -2.28 3.63
C GLU A 480 25.89 -3.38 2.65
N THR A 481 26.84 -4.00 1.97
CA THR A 481 26.56 -5.04 0.99
C THR A 481 26.32 -6.40 1.66
N SER A 482 25.68 -7.33 0.93
CA SER A 482 25.51 -8.72 1.38
C SER A 482 26.82 -9.47 1.63
N LYS A 483 27.96 -8.92 1.18
CA LYS A 483 29.30 -9.47 1.40
C LYS A 483 30.01 -8.86 2.62
N GLY A 484 29.33 -8.01 3.40
CA GLY A 484 29.94 -7.30 4.53
C GLY A 484 30.82 -6.12 4.12
N GLU A 485 30.72 -5.64 2.87
CA GLU A 485 31.42 -4.42 2.45
C GLU A 485 30.64 -3.19 2.92
N VAL A 486 31.33 -2.19 3.47
CA VAL A 486 30.74 -0.92 3.89
C VAL A 486 31.14 0.18 2.89
N LEU A 487 30.15 0.72 2.20
CA LEU A 487 30.28 1.81 1.24
C LEU A 487 29.78 3.11 1.89
N ILE A 488 30.66 4.11 1.96
CA ILE A 488 30.36 5.42 2.55
C ILE A 488 30.47 6.47 1.46
N LEU A 489 29.36 7.13 1.13
CA LEU A 489 29.25 8.13 0.08
C LEU A 489 28.90 9.49 0.69
N PHE A 490 29.72 10.50 0.43
CA PHE A 490 29.46 11.87 0.89
C PHE A 490 29.82 12.88 -0.21
N CYS A 491 29.06 13.97 -0.27
CA CYS A 491 29.30 15.09 -1.18
C CYS A 491 29.66 16.32 -0.36
N ASP A 492 30.80 16.94 -0.67
CA ASP A 492 31.27 18.08 0.09
C ASP A 492 32.27 18.91 -0.70
N LYS A 493 32.48 20.15 -0.26
CA LYS A 493 33.65 20.93 -0.69
C LYS A 493 34.93 20.18 -0.33
N ARG A 494 35.94 20.24 -1.21
CA ARG A 494 37.19 19.46 -1.12
C ARG A 494 37.88 19.49 0.25
N SER A 495 37.84 20.61 0.96
CA SER A 495 38.43 20.75 2.31
C SER A 495 37.59 20.08 3.40
N ALA A 496 36.26 20.10 3.30
CA ALA A 496 35.33 19.44 4.21
C ALA A 496 35.34 17.92 4.01
N ALA A 497 35.32 17.47 2.75
CA ALA A 497 35.44 16.06 2.38
C ALA A 497 36.71 15.42 2.96
N ARG A 498 37.84 16.14 2.91
CA ARG A 498 39.11 15.67 3.53
C ARG A 498 39.00 15.53 5.05
N LYS A 499 38.36 16.48 5.74
CA LYS A 499 38.15 16.41 7.19
C LYS A 499 37.23 15.26 7.58
N LYS A 500 36.15 15.01 6.84
CA LYS A 500 35.27 13.84 7.05
C LYS A 500 36.04 12.54 6.87
N HIS A 501 36.76 12.39 5.76
CA HIS A 501 37.64 11.24 5.51
C HIS A 501 38.62 10.98 6.66
N ASP A 502 39.31 12.02 7.14
CA ASP A 502 40.30 11.85 8.22
C ASP A 502 39.63 11.46 9.56
N LYS A 503 38.42 11.95 9.84
CA LYS A 503 37.61 11.52 11.01
C LYS A 503 37.17 10.07 10.89
N ILE A 504 36.66 9.65 9.73
CA ILE A 504 36.23 8.26 9.48
C ILE A 504 37.42 7.32 9.63
N ARG A 505 38.58 7.68 9.05
CA ARG A 505 39.82 6.91 9.20
C ARG A 505 40.28 6.81 10.66
N LYS A 506 40.09 7.87 11.45
CA LYS A 506 40.40 7.85 12.88
C LYS A 506 39.47 6.90 13.65
N ILE A 507 38.18 6.89 13.35
CA ILE A 507 37.20 5.96 13.93
C ILE A 507 37.57 4.51 13.59
N LEU A 508 37.89 4.24 12.32
CA LEU A 508 38.40 2.93 11.88
C LEU A 508 39.62 2.50 12.69
N HIS A 509 40.63 3.37 12.81
CA HIS A 509 41.82 3.07 13.62
C HIS A 509 41.50 2.88 15.10
N GLU A 510 40.62 3.67 15.71
CA GLU A 510 40.26 3.53 17.13
C GLU A 510 39.50 2.23 17.42
N GLN A 511 38.54 1.85 16.56
CA GLN A 511 37.80 0.59 16.69
C GLN A 511 38.71 -0.64 16.49
N MET A 512 39.73 -0.53 15.64
CA MET A 512 40.69 -1.62 15.46
C MET A 512 41.77 -1.62 16.56
N ASN A 513 42.34 -0.48 16.95
CA ASN A 513 43.46 -0.43 17.90
C ASN A 513 43.08 -0.64 19.36
N ASN A 514 41.89 -0.24 19.80
CA ASN A 514 41.48 -0.39 21.21
C ASN A 514 41.34 -1.86 21.64
N SER A 515 41.61 -2.81 20.77
CA SER A 515 41.24 -4.20 20.99
C SER A 515 42.17 -5.23 20.33
N PHE A 516 43.35 -4.83 19.84
CA PHE A 516 44.39 -5.73 19.34
C PHE A 516 45.72 -5.53 20.09
N GLY A 517 46.34 -6.64 20.50
CA GLY A 517 47.78 -6.69 20.79
C GLY A 517 48.59 -7.02 19.53
N ALA A 518 49.85 -6.59 19.53
CA ALA A 518 50.99 -6.83 18.61
C ALA A 518 50.81 -6.79 17.07
N LEU A 519 49.71 -7.23 16.45
CA LEU A 519 49.48 -7.16 14.99
C LEU A 519 47.97 -7.08 14.67
N PRO A 520 47.38 -5.87 14.59
CA PRO A 520 46.01 -5.71 14.10
C PRO A 520 45.99 -5.94 12.58
N HIS A 521 45.27 -6.95 12.11
CA HIS A 521 44.86 -6.99 10.71
C HIS A 521 43.92 -5.81 10.46
N MET A 522 44.32 -4.88 9.59
CA MET A 522 43.52 -3.70 9.23
C MET A 522 42.54 -4.06 8.11
N PRO A 523 41.33 -3.46 8.11
CA PRO A 523 40.42 -3.60 6.98
C PRO A 523 41.00 -2.90 5.75
N MET A 524 40.72 -3.45 4.57
CA MET A 524 41.12 -2.81 3.31
C MET A 524 40.21 -1.61 3.06
N VAL A 525 40.83 -0.46 2.78
CA VAL A 525 40.14 0.80 2.54
C VAL A 525 40.47 1.34 1.15
N GLY A 526 39.45 1.57 0.34
CA GLY A 526 39.54 2.22 -0.97
C GLY A 526 38.85 3.58 -0.94
N VAL A 527 39.39 4.57 -1.65
CA VAL A 527 38.78 5.92 -1.75
C VAL A 527 38.78 6.42 -3.20
N GLY A 528 37.60 6.82 -3.67
CA GLY A 528 37.34 7.39 -4.98
C GLY A 528 36.71 8.75 -4.84
N ARG A 529 37.01 9.65 -5.78
CA ARG A 529 36.57 11.04 -5.81
C ARG A 529 36.23 11.46 -7.22
N TYR A 530 35.10 12.18 -7.34
CA TYR A 530 34.64 12.80 -8.56
C TYR A 530 34.27 14.28 -8.31
N PRO A 531 34.77 15.22 -9.12
CA PRO A 531 35.85 15.04 -10.10
C PRO A 531 37.20 14.74 -9.42
N GLY A 532 37.99 13.82 -9.96
CA GLY A 532 39.25 13.39 -9.33
C GLY A 532 39.89 12.17 -9.98
N ASN A 533 40.04 11.09 -9.22
CA ASN A 533 40.53 9.81 -9.74
C ASN A 533 39.46 9.06 -10.54
N ALA A 534 38.19 9.37 -10.35
CA ALA A 534 37.13 8.97 -11.27
C ALA A 534 36.89 10.10 -12.29
N THR A 535 36.93 9.75 -13.59
CA THR A 535 36.65 10.68 -14.70
C THR A 535 35.15 10.95 -14.88
N ARG A 536 34.30 10.02 -14.43
CA ARG A 536 32.84 10.09 -14.40
C ARG A 536 32.31 9.55 -13.08
N ILE A 537 31.14 10.00 -12.63
CA ILE A 537 30.59 9.61 -11.33
C ILE A 537 30.12 8.14 -11.29
N ASP A 538 29.71 7.59 -12.43
CA ASP A 538 29.34 6.17 -12.56
C ASP A 538 30.54 5.22 -12.48
N LYS A 539 31.75 5.75 -12.66
CA LYS A 539 33.03 5.04 -12.50
C LYS A 539 33.62 5.15 -11.09
N LEU A 540 32.92 5.78 -10.16
CA LEU A 540 33.41 6.03 -8.81
C LEU A 540 33.62 4.72 -8.03
N GLU A 541 32.75 3.72 -8.19
CA GLU A 541 32.90 2.42 -7.54
C GLU A 541 34.12 1.64 -8.07
N GLU A 542 34.33 1.64 -9.38
CA GLU A 542 35.50 1.01 -10.02
C GLU A 542 36.80 1.65 -9.54
N ALA A 543 36.84 2.99 -9.54
CA ALA A 543 37.99 3.75 -9.05
C ALA A 543 38.28 3.50 -7.55
N VAL A 544 37.25 3.27 -6.73
CA VAL A 544 37.43 2.90 -5.32
C VAL A 544 38.06 1.52 -5.19
N ARG A 545 37.55 0.53 -5.93
CA ARG A 545 38.02 -0.86 -5.88
C ARG A 545 39.47 -1.00 -6.36
N GLU A 546 39.88 -0.24 -7.39
CA GLU A 546 41.27 -0.17 -7.84
C GLU A 546 42.24 0.42 -6.79
N ASN A 547 41.72 1.21 -5.85
CA ASN A 547 42.50 1.91 -4.83
C ASN A 547 42.45 1.26 -3.44
N LEU A 548 41.95 0.02 -3.33
CA LEU A 548 41.92 -0.74 -2.08
C LEU A 548 43.34 -0.99 -1.55
N LYS A 549 43.58 -0.63 -0.29
CA LYS A 549 44.85 -0.84 0.43
C LYS A 549 44.59 -1.16 1.89
N GLU A 550 45.46 -1.96 2.51
CA GLU A 550 45.47 -2.20 3.96
C GLU A 550 45.84 -0.96 4.79
#